data_AF-A0A8H7PNG7-F1
#
_entry.id   AF-A0A8H7PNG7-F1
#
_cell.length_a   1.000
_cell.length_b   1.000
_cell.length_c   1.000
_cell.angle_alpha   90.00
_cell.angle_beta   90.00
_cell.angle_gamma   90.00
#
_symmetry.space_group_name_H-M   'P 1'
#
loop_
_entity.id
_entity.type
_entity.pdbx_description
1 polymer ?
#
loop_
_entity_poly.entity_id
_entity_poly.type
_entity_poly.pdbx_seq_one_letter_code
_entity_poly.pdbx_strand_id
1 'polypeptide(L)'
;MSLPEASRSSVIHYAQNNLDSITFKSLKRDETDTPDDVKIAVMNSTLSDDPGLFLTRWGRFLPQEELKHFEPLRAGIYEVDVNLRSLLKNQSGNIETTQQTNAHLRKQVQNRRFQYLKDVLKGSEYFSEQAMQLREPNLYEYYIGQHIPPHLRDRPYGDDVNLVQRIMHNLDRSIIDEKLRQQKLIESEQEEEEEEEEEEEEEEEEEGDEKMDQANDSMEAEDMNHADPVIAPLSTSLRDKSAEARRKLEENNSDELEPHESVTQAEREQHFRDGQKEEFVRMMEELFLEGKDPSFDYKQVDENEKYDDLDQEDMDMQDKYFDEEDEENEESKSKGTGVYDY
;
A
#
# COMPACT_ATOMS: atom_id res chain seq x y z
N MET A 1 -19.43 32.96 -6.85
CA MET A 1 -19.18 34.18 -6.04
C MET A 1 -17.88 34.80 -6.54
N SER A 2 -17.71 36.12 -6.50
CA SER A 2 -16.47 36.79 -6.92
C SER A 2 -15.86 37.60 -5.78
N LEU A 3 -14.54 37.80 -5.81
CA LEU A 3 -13.88 38.68 -4.85
C LEU A 3 -14.37 40.13 -4.99
N PRO A 4 -14.51 40.87 -3.88
CA PRO A 4 -14.72 42.31 -3.92
C PRO A 4 -13.62 43.02 -4.73
N GLU A 5 -13.99 44.06 -5.47
CA GLU A 5 -13.07 44.78 -6.37
C GLU A 5 -11.84 45.37 -5.63
N ALA A 6 -12.03 45.81 -4.39
CA ALA A 6 -10.94 46.29 -3.54
C ALA A 6 -9.93 45.19 -3.19
N SER A 7 -10.42 44.01 -2.80
CA SER A 7 -9.58 42.85 -2.47
C SER A 7 -8.84 42.33 -3.70
N ARG A 8 -9.52 42.24 -4.84
CA ARG A 8 -8.93 41.86 -6.13
C ARG A 8 -7.83 42.82 -6.54
N SER A 9 -8.05 44.13 -6.40
CA SER A 9 -7.06 45.15 -6.73
C SER A 9 -5.82 45.05 -5.83
N SER A 10 -5.99 44.71 -4.54
CA SER A 10 -4.86 44.47 -3.63
C SER A 10 -4.00 43.29 -4.09
N VAL A 11 -4.62 42.13 -4.34
CA VAL A 11 -3.92 40.91 -4.74
C VAL A 11 -3.16 41.10 -6.05
N ILE A 12 -3.77 41.75 -7.04
CA ILE A 12 -3.11 42.03 -8.33
C ILE A 12 -2.00 43.06 -8.16
N HIS A 13 -2.20 44.11 -7.36
CA HIS A 13 -1.15 45.10 -7.07
C HIS A 13 0.05 44.46 -6.36
N TYR A 14 -0.18 43.51 -5.44
CA TYR A 14 0.89 42.73 -4.84
C TYR A 14 1.65 41.90 -5.89
N ALA A 15 0.93 41.18 -6.76
CA ALA A 15 1.54 40.37 -7.81
C ALA A 15 2.36 41.22 -8.80
N GLN A 16 1.86 42.39 -9.18
CA GLN A 16 2.58 43.35 -10.05
C GLN A 16 3.93 43.77 -9.45
N ASN A 17 3.97 44.04 -8.14
CA ASN A 17 5.19 44.49 -7.46
C ASN A 17 6.18 43.35 -7.17
N ASN A 18 5.76 42.09 -7.30
CA ASN A 18 6.55 40.90 -7.00
C ASN A 18 6.64 39.95 -8.20
N LEU A 19 6.50 40.47 -9.43
CA LEU A 19 6.43 39.62 -10.61
C LEU A 19 7.71 38.79 -10.83
N ASP A 20 8.87 39.32 -10.41
CA ASP A 20 10.17 38.65 -10.49
C ASP A 20 10.25 37.37 -9.64
N SER A 21 9.45 37.26 -8.56
CA SER A 21 9.42 36.07 -7.71
C SER A 21 8.35 35.05 -8.13
N ILE A 22 7.48 35.41 -9.07
CA ILE A 22 6.38 34.57 -9.54
C ILE A 22 6.82 33.82 -10.79
N THR A 23 6.79 32.49 -10.74
CA THR A 23 7.17 31.66 -11.88
C THR A 23 6.01 31.47 -12.86
N PHE A 24 6.25 31.75 -14.15
CA PHE A 24 5.31 31.50 -15.24
C PHE A 24 5.84 30.34 -16.09
N LYS A 25 5.13 29.20 -16.10
CA LYS A 25 5.52 28.04 -16.93
C LYS A 25 5.31 28.40 -18.42
N SER A 26 6.37 28.37 -19.23
CA SER A 26 6.24 28.42 -20.69
C SER A 26 5.94 27.02 -21.22
N LEU A 27 4.95 26.90 -22.12
CA LEU A 27 4.50 25.60 -22.64
C LEU A 27 5.41 25.06 -23.76
N LYS A 28 6.37 25.86 -24.25
CA LYS A 28 7.31 25.50 -25.32
C LYS A 28 8.73 25.96 -25.01
N ARG A 29 9.69 25.15 -25.43
CA ARG A 29 11.14 25.35 -25.21
C ARG A 29 11.73 26.57 -25.92
N ASP A 30 11.03 27.10 -26.94
CA ASP A 30 11.46 28.23 -27.78
C ASP A 30 10.51 29.44 -27.71
N GLU A 31 9.58 29.48 -26.74
CA GLU A 31 8.73 30.66 -26.54
C GLU A 31 9.50 31.76 -25.80
N THR A 32 9.49 32.97 -26.38
CA THR A 32 10.02 34.17 -25.73
C THR A 32 9.25 34.47 -24.45
N ASP A 33 9.96 34.98 -23.44
CA ASP A 33 9.36 35.38 -22.18
C ASP A 33 8.14 36.27 -22.40
N THR A 34 7.02 35.90 -21.77
CA THR A 34 5.78 36.68 -21.88
C THR A 34 6.01 38.05 -21.23
N PRO A 35 5.62 39.15 -21.89
CA PRO A 35 5.80 40.48 -21.32
C PRO A 35 4.93 40.65 -20.06
N ASP A 36 5.43 41.42 -19.11
CA ASP A 36 4.85 41.57 -17.78
C ASP A 36 3.40 42.07 -17.82
N ASP A 37 3.10 43.00 -18.73
CA ASP A 37 1.74 43.51 -18.95
C ASP A 37 0.74 42.39 -19.30
N VAL A 38 1.18 41.40 -20.07
CA VAL A 38 0.35 40.25 -20.47
C VAL A 38 0.21 39.27 -19.31
N LYS A 39 1.29 39.00 -18.57
CA LYS A 39 1.26 38.16 -17.36
C LYS A 39 0.23 38.67 -16.35
N ILE A 40 0.28 39.97 -16.07
CA ILE A 40 -0.65 40.65 -15.15
C ILE A 40 -2.10 40.59 -15.68
N ALA A 41 -2.30 40.83 -16.98
CA ALA A 41 -3.64 40.76 -17.58
C ALA A 41 -4.25 39.35 -17.45
N VAL A 42 -3.43 38.31 -17.67
CA VAL A 42 -3.84 36.91 -17.49
C VAL A 42 -4.19 36.63 -16.03
N MET A 43 -3.33 37.01 -15.08
CA MET A 43 -3.61 36.86 -13.64
C MET A 43 -4.92 37.54 -13.23
N ASN A 44 -5.17 38.75 -13.73
CA ASN A 44 -6.38 39.51 -13.42
C ASN A 44 -7.65 38.89 -14.03
N SER A 45 -7.56 38.33 -15.25
CA SER A 45 -8.66 37.57 -15.85
C SER A 45 -8.94 36.31 -15.03
N THR A 46 -7.91 35.50 -14.76
CA THR A 46 -8.07 34.25 -14.00
C THR A 46 -8.65 34.51 -12.60
N LEU A 47 -8.19 35.54 -11.88
CA LEU A 47 -8.75 35.89 -10.57
C LEU A 47 -10.23 36.30 -10.62
N SER A 48 -10.66 36.87 -11.75
CA SER A 48 -12.05 37.31 -11.94
C SER A 48 -12.97 36.16 -12.32
N ASP A 49 -12.47 35.28 -13.20
CA ASP A 49 -13.24 34.19 -13.80
C ASP A 49 -13.27 32.98 -12.85
N ASP A 50 -12.13 32.64 -12.25
CA ASP A 50 -11.95 31.46 -11.39
C ASP A 50 -10.91 31.73 -10.27
N PRO A 51 -11.37 32.18 -9.09
CA PRO A 51 -10.51 32.39 -7.93
C PRO A 51 -9.82 31.12 -7.42
N GLY A 52 -10.39 29.92 -7.66
CA GLY A 52 -9.81 28.64 -7.26
C GLY A 52 -8.57 28.33 -8.09
N LEU A 53 -8.72 28.34 -9.41
CA LEU A 53 -7.62 28.16 -10.36
C LEU A 53 -6.49 29.20 -10.16
N PHE A 54 -6.85 30.43 -9.81
CA PHE A 54 -5.86 31.46 -9.49
C PHE A 54 -4.97 31.06 -8.30
N LEU A 55 -5.57 30.55 -7.21
CA LEU A 55 -4.83 30.10 -6.03
C LEU A 55 -3.98 28.86 -6.33
N THR A 56 -4.48 27.91 -7.11
CA THR A 56 -3.71 26.73 -7.55
C THR A 56 -2.43 27.13 -8.30
N ARG A 57 -2.51 28.14 -9.17
CA ARG A 57 -1.39 28.59 -10.01
C ARG A 57 -0.40 29.49 -9.27
N TRP A 58 -0.90 30.48 -8.54
CA TRP A 58 -0.06 31.56 -8.00
C TRP A 58 -0.18 31.75 -6.49
N GLY A 59 -1.08 31.04 -5.81
CA GLY A 59 -1.34 31.21 -4.38
C GLY A 59 -0.11 31.00 -3.49
N ARG A 60 0.84 30.14 -3.90
CA ARG A 60 2.10 29.90 -3.15
C ARG A 60 3.01 31.13 -3.04
N PHE A 61 2.85 32.09 -3.94
CA PHE A 61 3.65 33.32 -3.97
C PHE A 61 2.98 34.46 -3.19
N LEU A 62 1.76 34.26 -2.70
CA LEU A 62 1.01 35.28 -1.96
C LEU A 62 1.27 35.18 -0.46
N PRO A 63 1.48 36.30 0.25
CA PRO A 63 1.60 36.30 1.69
C PRO A 63 0.24 36.13 2.34
N GLN A 64 0.26 35.78 3.63
CA GLN A 64 -0.95 35.50 4.43
C GLN A 64 -1.99 36.62 4.37
N GLU A 65 -1.56 37.89 4.32
CA GLU A 65 -2.46 39.04 4.24
C GLU A 65 -3.29 39.05 2.95
N GLU A 66 -2.69 38.70 1.81
CA GLU A 66 -3.39 38.64 0.53
C GLU A 66 -4.27 37.38 0.43
N LEU A 67 -3.88 36.28 1.07
CA LEU A 67 -4.68 35.05 1.12
C LEU A 67 -5.97 35.22 1.93
N LYS A 68 -5.96 36.01 3.02
CA LYS A 68 -7.16 36.31 3.83
C LYS A 68 -8.29 36.95 3.02
N HIS A 69 -7.98 37.62 1.91
CA HIS A 69 -8.98 38.22 1.04
C HIS A 69 -9.93 37.19 0.38
N PHE A 70 -9.52 35.92 0.31
CA PHE A 70 -10.29 34.84 -0.29
C PHE A 70 -11.19 34.11 0.74
N GLU A 71 -11.05 34.39 2.04
CA GLU A 71 -11.85 33.77 3.12
C GLU A 71 -13.37 33.80 2.86
N PRO A 72 -13.96 34.91 2.35
CA PRO A 72 -15.40 34.95 2.07
C PRO A 72 -15.87 33.98 0.98
N LEU A 73 -14.96 33.46 0.15
CA LEU A 73 -15.29 32.56 -0.95
C LEU A 73 -15.25 31.08 -0.55
N ARG A 74 -14.73 30.75 0.64
CA ARG A 74 -14.58 29.36 1.12
C ARG A 74 -15.90 28.60 1.14
N ALA A 75 -16.96 29.25 1.62
CA ALA A 75 -18.29 28.64 1.71
C ALA A 75 -19.00 28.45 0.35
N GLY A 76 -18.48 29.03 -0.73
CA GLY A 76 -19.13 29.02 -2.04
C GLY A 76 -18.31 28.40 -3.17
N ILE A 77 -17.02 28.20 -2.97
CA ILE A 77 -16.10 27.62 -3.96
C ILE A 77 -15.17 26.66 -3.22
N TYR A 78 -15.42 25.36 -3.41
CA TYR A 78 -14.64 24.27 -2.81
C TYR A 78 -13.13 24.44 -3.04
N GLU A 79 -12.71 24.70 -4.28
CA GLU A 79 -11.30 24.86 -4.62
C GLU A 79 -10.62 26.00 -3.85
N VAL A 80 -11.34 27.08 -3.52
CA VAL A 80 -10.79 28.19 -2.74
C VAL A 80 -10.58 27.76 -1.29
N ASP A 81 -11.51 27.00 -0.73
CA ASP A 81 -11.39 26.48 0.62
C ASP A 81 -10.16 25.58 0.79
N VAL A 82 -10.01 24.58 -0.08
CA VAL A 82 -8.89 23.64 -0.05
C VAL A 82 -7.55 24.35 -0.26
N ASN A 83 -7.47 25.19 -1.29
CA ASN A 83 -6.24 25.94 -1.57
C ASN A 83 -5.86 26.85 -0.41
N LEU A 84 -6.81 27.55 0.22
CA LEU A 84 -6.52 28.38 1.39
C LEU A 84 -6.07 27.57 2.60
N ARG A 85 -6.72 26.44 2.89
CA ARG A 85 -6.29 25.54 3.97
C ARG A 85 -4.83 25.11 3.75
N SER A 86 -4.49 24.66 2.54
CA SER A 86 -3.13 24.25 2.18
C SER A 86 -2.11 25.40 2.29
N LEU A 87 -2.41 26.55 1.68
CA LEU A 87 -1.49 27.69 1.60
C LEU A 87 -1.26 28.36 2.96
N LEU A 88 -2.32 28.54 3.76
CA LEU A 88 -2.21 29.12 5.09
C LEU A 88 -1.51 28.18 6.06
N LYS A 89 -1.73 26.87 5.94
CA LYS A 89 -1.06 25.84 6.76
C LYS A 89 0.44 25.80 6.53
N ASN A 90 0.88 25.89 5.27
CA ASN A 90 2.30 25.97 4.92
C ASN A 90 2.97 27.25 5.45
N GLN A 91 2.24 28.36 5.60
CA GLN A 91 2.79 29.64 6.09
C GLN A 91 2.76 29.80 7.62
N SER A 92 1.82 29.14 8.30
CA SER A 92 1.63 29.31 9.75
C SER A 92 2.58 28.47 10.59
N GLY A 93 3.50 27.72 9.98
CA GLY A 93 4.52 26.93 10.69
C GLY A 93 3.93 25.90 11.64
N ASN A 94 2.63 25.60 11.51
CA ASN A 94 1.97 24.59 12.30
C ASN A 94 2.48 23.24 11.80
N ILE A 95 3.44 22.70 12.54
CA ILE A 95 4.01 21.38 12.36
C ILE A 95 2.83 20.41 12.48
N GLU A 96 2.31 19.92 11.36
CA GLU A 96 1.59 18.64 11.39
C GLU A 96 2.44 17.66 12.20
N THR A 97 1.80 16.85 13.05
CA THR A 97 2.49 15.70 13.64
C THR A 97 3.24 15.01 12.50
N THR A 98 4.56 14.85 12.67
CA THR A 98 5.48 14.30 11.66
C THR A 98 4.90 13.09 10.91
N GLN A 99 4.00 12.34 11.54
CA GLN A 99 3.26 11.22 10.96
C GLN A 99 2.37 11.56 9.75
N GLN A 100 1.62 12.68 9.75
CA GLN A 100 0.71 13.02 8.64
C GLN A 100 1.47 13.46 7.38
N THR A 101 2.48 14.31 7.52
CA THR A 101 3.39 14.69 6.42
C THR A 101 4.09 13.46 5.84
N ASN A 102 4.57 12.56 6.70
CA ASN A 102 5.20 11.32 6.25
C ASN A 102 4.20 10.38 5.54
N ALA A 103 2.95 10.31 5.98
CA ALA A 103 1.93 9.51 5.30
C ALA A 103 1.61 10.05 3.90
N HIS A 104 1.49 11.37 3.75
CA HIS A 104 1.27 11.99 2.44
C HIS A 104 2.48 11.81 1.51
N LEU A 105 3.71 12.00 2.02
CA LEU A 105 4.93 11.74 1.24
C LEU A 105 5.05 10.28 0.82
N ARG A 106 4.70 9.33 1.69
CA ARG A 106 4.68 7.89 1.36
C ARG A 106 3.67 7.59 0.26
N LYS A 107 2.44 8.12 0.36
CA LYS A 107 1.41 7.98 -0.67
C LYS A 107 1.88 8.58 -2.00
N GLN A 108 2.44 9.79 -1.98
CA GLN A 108 2.96 10.44 -3.19
C GLN A 108 4.04 9.60 -3.87
N VAL A 109 4.99 9.06 -3.10
CA VAL A 109 6.01 8.14 -3.62
C VAL A 109 5.38 6.88 -4.21
N GLN A 110 4.40 6.28 -3.53
CA GLN A 110 3.69 5.10 -4.01
C GLN A 110 2.93 5.38 -5.32
N ASN A 111 2.27 6.54 -5.42
CA ASN A 111 1.56 6.98 -6.62
C ASN A 111 2.53 7.20 -7.79
N ARG A 112 3.67 7.86 -7.55
CA ARG A 112 4.75 8.02 -8.56
C ARG A 112 5.24 6.68 -9.07
N ARG A 113 5.54 5.74 -8.15
CA ARG A 113 5.97 4.39 -8.50
C ARG A 113 4.91 3.66 -9.31
N PHE A 114 3.64 3.77 -8.92
CA PHE A 114 2.54 3.15 -9.64
C PHE A 114 2.38 3.68 -11.07
N GLN A 115 2.50 5.00 -11.25
CA GLN A 115 2.50 5.62 -12.57
C GLN A 115 3.69 5.14 -13.41
N TYR A 116 4.90 5.11 -12.84
CA TYR A 116 6.08 4.57 -13.51
C TYR A 116 5.92 3.11 -13.92
N LEU A 117 5.35 2.29 -13.03
CA LEU A 117 5.08 0.88 -13.28
C LEU A 117 4.14 0.73 -14.49
N LYS A 118 3.03 1.47 -14.51
CA LYS A 118 2.04 1.44 -15.59
C LYS A 118 2.61 1.90 -16.93
N ASP A 119 3.30 3.03 -16.94
CA ASP A 119 3.72 3.70 -18.17
C ASP A 119 5.01 3.15 -18.76
N VAL A 120 5.95 2.73 -17.89
CA VAL A 120 7.30 2.36 -18.28
C VAL A 120 7.55 0.86 -18.11
N LEU A 121 7.30 0.31 -16.91
CA LEU A 121 7.73 -1.05 -16.60
C LEU A 121 6.87 -2.13 -17.27
N LYS A 122 5.55 -1.95 -17.39
CA LYS A 122 4.65 -2.93 -18.04
C LYS A 122 5.02 -3.25 -19.49
N GLY A 123 5.66 -2.31 -20.21
CA GLY A 123 6.14 -2.52 -21.58
C GLY A 123 7.58 -2.99 -21.68
N SER A 124 8.27 -3.19 -20.56
CA SER A 124 9.70 -3.52 -20.50
C SER A 124 9.96 -4.98 -20.16
N GLU A 125 11.22 -5.42 -20.25
CA GLU A 125 11.64 -6.76 -19.81
C GLU A 125 11.78 -6.87 -18.27
N TYR A 126 11.48 -5.80 -17.52
CA TYR A 126 11.64 -5.76 -16.07
C TYR A 126 10.79 -6.84 -15.35
N PHE A 127 9.54 -7.02 -15.76
CA PHE A 127 8.65 -8.07 -15.25
C PHE A 127 8.66 -9.33 -16.14
N SER A 128 9.73 -9.56 -16.91
CA SER A 128 9.91 -10.85 -17.60
C SER A 128 10.20 -11.94 -16.57
N GLU A 129 9.73 -13.17 -16.85
CA GLU A 129 9.92 -14.33 -15.96
C GLU A 129 11.39 -14.52 -15.59
N GLN A 130 12.30 -14.40 -16.57
CA GLN A 130 13.75 -14.54 -16.37
C GLN A 130 14.32 -13.42 -15.49
N ALA A 131 13.93 -12.17 -15.72
CA ALA A 131 14.41 -11.05 -14.93
C ALA A 131 13.92 -11.14 -13.48
N MET A 132 12.65 -11.49 -13.26
CA MET A 132 12.09 -11.67 -11.93
C MET A 132 12.73 -12.85 -11.19
N GLN A 133 12.96 -13.97 -11.87
CA GLN A 133 13.66 -15.14 -11.29
C GLN A 133 15.07 -14.81 -10.81
N LEU A 134 15.83 -14.03 -11.58
CA LEU A 134 17.19 -13.61 -11.20
C LEU A 134 17.20 -12.68 -9.98
N ARG A 135 16.18 -11.82 -9.87
CA ARG A 135 16.04 -10.88 -8.75
C ARG A 135 15.63 -11.60 -7.48
N GLU A 136 14.51 -12.31 -7.54
CA GLU A 136 13.86 -12.99 -6.42
C GLU A 136 13.71 -14.51 -6.67
N PRO A 137 14.80 -15.30 -6.56
CA PRO A 137 14.74 -16.73 -6.83
C PRO A 137 13.87 -17.52 -5.86
N ASN A 138 13.81 -17.13 -4.59
CA ASN A 138 13.00 -17.84 -3.59
C ASN A 138 11.50 -17.73 -3.94
N LEU A 139 11.05 -16.50 -4.19
CA LEU A 139 9.69 -16.21 -4.60
C LEU A 139 9.33 -16.95 -5.92
N TYR A 140 10.26 -16.99 -6.86
CA TYR A 140 10.09 -17.77 -8.08
C TYR A 140 9.93 -19.27 -7.80
N GLU A 141 10.74 -19.87 -6.92
CA GLU A 141 10.63 -21.29 -6.58
C GLU A 141 9.27 -21.60 -5.96
N TYR A 142 8.75 -20.73 -5.09
CA TYR A 142 7.45 -20.88 -4.45
C TYR A 142 6.28 -20.78 -5.44
N TYR A 143 6.22 -19.75 -6.29
CA TYR A 143 5.08 -19.58 -7.19
C TYR A 143 5.20 -20.39 -8.49
N ILE A 144 6.40 -20.55 -9.03
CA ILE A 144 6.59 -21.15 -10.36
C ILE A 144 7.38 -22.45 -10.27
N GLY A 145 8.56 -22.41 -9.67
CA GLY A 145 9.54 -23.51 -9.69
C GLY A 145 8.99 -24.85 -9.21
N GLN A 146 8.30 -24.86 -8.06
CA GLN A 146 7.72 -26.08 -7.48
C GLN A 146 6.62 -26.72 -8.34
N HIS A 147 5.99 -25.96 -9.23
CA HIS A 147 4.92 -26.42 -10.10
C HIS A 147 5.43 -26.82 -11.50
N ILE A 148 6.72 -26.65 -11.78
CA ILE A 148 7.35 -27.15 -13.00
C ILE A 148 7.69 -28.63 -12.81
N PRO A 149 7.13 -29.54 -13.64
CA PRO A 149 7.45 -30.95 -13.52
C PRO A 149 8.91 -31.23 -13.90
N PRO A 150 9.58 -32.21 -13.25
CA PRO A 150 11.03 -32.41 -13.39
C PRO A 150 11.53 -32.58 -14.84
N HIS A 151 10.74 -33.25 -15.68
CA HIS A 151 11.07 -33.48 -17.09
C HIS A 151 11.09 -32.20 -17.95
N LEU A 152 10.39 -31.13 -17.52
CA LEU A 152 10.48 -29.83 -18.16
C LEU A 152 11.66 -29.02 -17.62
N ARG A 153 11.97 -29.16 -16.33
CA ARG A 153 13.09 -28.46 -15.68
C ARG A 153 14.46 -28.89 -16.20
N ASP A 154 14.64 -30.20 -16.42
CA ASP A 154 15.92 -30.79 -16.84
C ASP A 154 15.99 -31.04 -18.35
N ARG A 155 15.14 -30.36 -19.13
CA ARG A 155 15.16 -30.46 -20.59
C ARG A 155 16.52 -29.96 -21.12
N PRO A 156 17.20 -30.73 -22.01
CA PRO A 156 18.42 -30.26 -22.65
C PRO A 156 18.13 -29.04 -23.55
N TYR A 157 19.11 -28.15 -23.68
CA TYR A 157 19.02 -27.02 -24.61
C TYR A 157 18.70 -27.50 -26.03
N GLY A 158 17.83 -26.78 -26.72
CA GLY A 158 17.55 -27.02 -28.13
C GLY A 158 18.77 -26.75 -29.01
N ASP A 159 18.70 -27.24 -30.24
CA ASP A 159 19.74 -27.04 -31.26
C ASP A 159 19.85 -25.57 -31.72
N ASP A 160 18.84 -24.76 -31.41
CA ASP A 160 18.73 -23.33 -31.67
C ASP A 160 19.55 -22.45 -30.69
N VAL A 161 19.95 -22.99 -29.54
CA VAL A 161 20.66 -22.22 -28.50
C VAL A 161 22.16 -22.23 -28.73
N ASN A 162 22.75 -21.05 -28.95
CA ASN A 162 24.19 -20.87 -29.14
C ASN A 162 24.99 -21.20 -27.87
N LEU A 163 26.25 -21.61 -28.01
CA LEU A 163 27.18 -21.87 -26.89
C LEU A 163 27.23 -20.71 -25.88
N VAL A 164 27.28 -19.46 -26.36
CA VAL A 164 27.31 -18.29 -25.47
C VAL A 164 26.04 -18.19 -24.63
N GLN A 165 24.86 -18.41 -25.23
CA GLN A 165 23.58 -18.41 -24.51
C GLN A 165 23.52 -19.55 -23.49
N ARG A 166 24.05 -20.74 -23.83
CA ARG A 166 24.15 -21.87 -22.89
C ARG A 166 25.04 -21.52 -21.70
N ILE A 167 26.16 -20.83 -21.93
CA ILE A 167 27.05 -20.37 -20.85
C ILE A 167 26.33 -19.35 -19.96
N MET A 168 25.64 -18.37 -20.54
CA MET A 168 24.87 -17.39 -19.77
C MET A 168 23.76 -18.05 -18.94
N HIS A 169 22.97 -18.96 -19.53
CA HIS A 169 21.92 -19.67 -18.79
C HIS A 169 22.50 -20.54 -17.64
N ASN A 170 23.65 -21.18 -17.85
CA ASN A 170 24.31 -21.93 -16.77
C ASN A 170 24.85 -21.01 -15.67
N LEU A 171 25.34 -19.82 -16.02
CA LEU A 171 25.78 -18.81 -15.05
C LEU A 171 24.59 -18.30 -14.23
N ASP A 172 23.51 -17.91 -14.90
CA ASP A 172 22.26 -17.46 -14.28
C ASP A 172 21.71 -18.53 -13.34
N ARG A 173 21.69 -19.79 -13.78
CA ARG A 173 21.27 -20.93 -12.94
C ARG A 173 22.19 -21.12 -11.73
N SER A 174 23.51 -20.97 -11.88
CA SER A 174 24.44 -21.03 -10.76
C SER A 174 24.20 -19.91 -9.74
N ILE A 175 23.87 -18.69 -10.20
CA ILE A 175 23.54 -17.56 -9.34
C ILE A 175 22.25 -17.83 -8.58
N ILE A 176 21.22 -18.34 -9.26
CA ILE A 176 19.94 -18.74 -8.68
C ILE A 176 20.15 -19.82 -7.61
N ASP A 177 20.86 -20.89 -7.95
CA ASP A 177 21.14 -22.00 -7.03
C ASP A 177 21.94 -21.54 -5.80
N GLU A 178 22.83 -20.56 -5.96
CA GLU A 178 23.57 -19.96 -4.86
C GLU A 178 22.69 -19.12 -3.94
N LYS A 179 21.85 -18.24 -4.50
CA LYS A 179 20.90 -17.45 -3.72
C LYS A 179 19.91 -18.33 -2.95
N LEU A 180 19.34 -19.36 -3.58
CA LEU A 180 18.44 -20.31 -2.92
C LEU A 180 19.12 -21.04 -1.77
N ARG A 181 20.39 -21.41 -1.92
CA ARG A 181 21.15 -22.07 -0.86
C ARG A 181 21.42 -21.13 0.31
N GLN A 182 21.81 -19.88 0.03
CA GLN A 182 22.02 -18.87 1.06
C GLN A 182 20.74 -18.60 1.84
N GLN A 183 19.61 -18.45 1.14
CA GLN A 183 18.32 -18.23 1.75
C GLN A 183 17.90 -19.38 2.68
N LYS A 184 18.08 -20.64 2.25
CA LYS A 184 17.81 -21.81 3.10
C LYS A 184 18.71 -21.89 4.33
N LEU A 185 19.95 -21.42 4.22
CA LEU A 185 20.85 -21.36 5.37
C LEU A 185 20.34 -20.33 6.38
N ILE A 186 19.93 -19.15 5.92
CA ILE A 186 19.35 -18.10 6.77
C ILE A 186 18.07 -18.61 7.45
N GLU A 187 17.18 -19.25 6.69
CA GLU A 187 15.94 -19.83 7.25
C GLU A 187 16.24 -20.89 8.31
N SER A 188 17.22 -21.77 8.07
CA SER A 188 17.64 -22.77 9.06
C SER A 188 18.28 -22.16 10.30
N GLU A 189 19.08 -21.10 10.15
CA GLU A 189 19.68 -20.38 11.29
C GLU A 189 18.61 -19.66 12.11
N GLN A 190 17.58 -19.10 11.46
CA GLN A 190 16.45 -18.47 12.14
C GLN A 190 15.58 -19.49 12.88
N GLU A 191 15.31 -20.65 12.27
CA GLU A 191 14.59 -21.75 12.94
C GLU A 191 15.36 -22.25 14.17
N GLU A 192 16.69 -22.37 14.08
CA GLU A 192 17.53 -22.73 15.24
C GLU A 192 17.48 -21.64 16.34
N GLU A 193 17.54 -20.34 15.99
CA GLU A 193 17.40 -19.24 16.95
C GLU A 193 16.01 -19.21 17.63
N GLU A 194 14.93 -19.44 16.87
CA GLU A 194 13.56 -19.52 17.41
C GLU A 194 13.38 -20.73 18.35
N GLU A 195 13.94 -21.90 18.00
CA GLU A 195 13.94 -23.08 18.88
C GLU A 195 14.72 -22.82 20.19
N GLU A 196 15.86 -22.13 20.13
CA GLU A 196 16.62 -21.74 21.33
C GLU A 196 15.84 -20.75 22.22
N GLU A 197 15.15 -19.76 21.64
CA GLU A 197 14.29 -18.82 22.38
C GLU A 197 13.11 -19.55 23.05
N GLU A 198 12.45 -20.50 22.37
CA GLU A 198 11.38 -21.31 22.95
C GLU A 198 11.89 -22.19 24.12
N GLU A 199 13.08 -22.81 23.99
CA GLU A 199 13.69 -23.58 25.08
C GLU A 199 14.02 -22.70 26.31
N GLU A 200 14.53 -21.47 26.11
CA GLU A 200 14.78 -20.53 27.21
C GLU A 200 13.48 -20.09 27.91
N GLU A 201 12.39 -19.85 27.18
CA GLU A 201 11.08 -19.52 27.76
C GLU A 201 10.51 -20.69 28.59
N GLU A 202 10.62 -21.94 28.10
CA GLU A 202 10.21 -23.13 28.85
C GLU A 202 11.02 -23.33 30.15
N GLU A 203 12.34 -23.10 30.12
CA GLU A 203 13.18 -23.15 31.33
C GLU A 203 12.81 -22.07 32.37
N GLU A 204 12.46 -20.86 31.94
CA GLU A 204 11.99 -19.80 32.84
C GLU A 204 10.62 -20.12 33.48
N GLU A 205 9.70 -20.77 32.76
CA GLU A 205 8.41 -21.22 33.28
C GLU A 205 8.57 -22.34 34.33
N GLU A 206 9.41 -23.35 34.07
CA GLU A 206 9.71 -24.41 35.04
C GLU A 206 10.37 -23.85 36.32
N GLU A 207 11.32 -22.91 36.21
CA GLU A 207 11.92 -22.23 37.36
C GLU A 207 10.93 -21.36 38.15
N GLY A 208 9.88 -20.86 37.49
CA GLY A 208 8.79 -20.10 38.10
C GLY A 208 7.87 -20.98 38.95
N ASP A 209 7.49 -22.14 38.41
CA ASP A 209 6.62 -23.12 39.09
C ASP A 209 7.32 -23.79 40.27
N GLU A 210 8.62 -24.13 40.17
CA GLU A 210 9.40 -24.66 41.29
C GLU A 210 9.45 -23.68 42.50
N LYS A 211 9.46 -22.37 42.23
CA LYS A 211 9.44 -21.34 43.28
C LYS A 211 8.06 -21.16 43.92
N MET A 212 6.97 -21.47 43.19
CA MET A 212 5.62 -21.49 43.75
C MET A 212 5.33 -22.72 44.62
N ASP A 213 5.83 -23.89 44.22
CA ASP A 213 5.66 -25.13 45.00
C ASP A 213 6.40 -25.11 46.35
N GLN A 214 7.58 -24.47 46.42
CA GLN A 214 8.31 -24.28 47.69
C GLN A 214 7.61 -23.30 48.65
N ALA A 215 6.73 -22.42 48.17
CA ALA A 215 5.94 -21.52 49.02
C ALA A 215 4.72 -22.22 49.65
N ASN A 216 4.11 -23.17 48.94
CA ASN A 216 2.94 -23.92 49.40
C ASN A 216 3.26 -25.02 50.43
N ASP A 217 4.47 -25.59 50.44
CA ASP A 217 4.87 -26.61 51.44
C ASP A 217 5.09 -26.03 52.86
N SER A 218 4.90 -24.71 53.04
CA SER A 218 4.99 -24.04 54.35
C SER A 218 3.64 -23.77 55.03
N MET A 219 2.51 -24.12 54.39
CA MET A 219 1.16 -23.80 54.87
C MET A 219 0.11 -24.92 54.76
N GLU A 220 0.45 -26.20 55.02
CA GLU A 220 -0.59 -27.22 55.24
C GLU A 220 -0.32 -28.12 56.45
N ALA A 221 -0.62 -27.58 57.63
CA ALA A 221 -1.14 -28.35 58.75
C ALA A 221 -2.31 -27.56 59.34
N GLU A 222 -3.55 -27.99 59.06
CA GLU A 222 -4.61 -28.26 60.06
C GLU A 222 -5.97 -28.56 59.36
N ASP A 223 -6.56 -29.68 59.80
CA ASP A 223 -8.01 -29.96 59.92
C ASP A 223 -8.83 -30.58 58.75
N MET A 224 -8.66 -31.90 58.62
CA MET A 224 -9.67 -32.98 58.74
C MET A 224 -11.14 -32.82 58.26
N ASN A 225 -11.54 -33.88 57.54
CA ASN A 225 -12.86 -34.51 57.42
C ASN A 225 -13.86 -33.93 56.41
N HIS A 226 -14.06 -34.64 55.28
CA HIS A 226 -15.30 -35.42 55.11
C HIS A 226 -15.11 -36.60 54.13
N ALA A 227 -15.83 -37.66 54.44
CA ALA A 227 -15.74 -39.02 53.93
C ALA A 227 -15.85 -39.19 52.40
N ASP A 228 -14.97 -40.05 51.89
CA ASP A 228 -15.19 -40.85 50.68
C ASP A 228 -16.29 -41.91 50.94
N PRO A 229 -17.03 -42.35 49.91
CA PRO A 229 -16.56 -43.60 49.34
C PRO A 229 -16.64 -43.72 47.81
N VAL A 230 -15.52 -44.20 47.24
CA VAL A 230 -15.36 -45.46 46.48
C VAL A 230 -16.44 -45.68 45.40
N ILE A 231 -16.12 -45.77 44.10
CA ILE A 231 -15.50 -46.95 43.45
C ILE A 231 -14.97 -46.54 42.07
N ALA A 232 -13.73 -46.95 41.84
CA ALA A 232 -12.92 -46.90 40.62
C ALA A 232 -13.47 -47.83 39.49
N PRO A 233 -12.68 -48.14 38.45
CA PRO A 233 -12.06 -47.30 37.45
C PRO A 233 -12.48 -47.79 36.03
N LEU A 234 -11.76 -47.28 35.02
CA LEU A 234 -11.21 -48.09 33.93
C LEU A 234 -11.89 -47.96 32.56
N SER A 235 -11.16 -47.24 31.71
CA SER A 235 -10.69 -47.61 30.37
C SER A 235 -11.57 -48.40 29.39
N THR A 236 -11.31 -48.04 28.13
CA THR A 236 -11.37 -48.85 26.91
C THR A 236 -12.72 -49.01 26.20
N SER A 237 -12.62 -48.68 24.91
CA SER A 237 -13.21 -49.43 23.80
C SER A 237 -14.63 -49.04 23.38
N LEU A 238 -14.71 -48.62 22.11
CA LEU A 238 -15.60 -49.11 21.03
C LEU A 238 -16.01 -47.90 20.18
N ARG A 239 -15.45 -47.75 18.96
CA ARG A 239 -15.97 -48.32 17.71
C ARG A 239 -17.43 -47.97 17.42
N ASP A 240 -17.60 -47.52 16.18
CA ASP A 240 -18.84 -47.40 15.41
C ASP A 240 -19.86 -46.34 15.83
N LYS A 241 -19.87 -45.25 15.04
CA LYS A 241 -21.07 -44.75 14.35
C LYS A 241 -20.71 -43.64 13.35
N SER A 242 -19.91 -44.01 12.36
CA SER A 242 -19.98 -43.38 11.04
C SER A 242 -21.20 -43.95 10.29
N ALA A 243 -21.84 -43.10 9.48
CA ALA A 243 -22.78 -43.46 8.39
C ALA A 243 -24.29 -43.38 8.68
N GLU A 244 -24.82 -42.25 9.16
CA GLU A 244 -26.25 -41.95 8.93
C GLU A 244 -26.65 -40.47 8.87
N ALA A 245 -25.72 -39.55 8.54
CA ALA A 245 -26.01 -38.11 8.48
C ALA A 245 -25.51 -37.39 7.20
N ARG A 246 -25.17 -38.14 6.13
CA ARG A 246 -24.69 -37.55 4.86
C ARG A 246 -25.33 -38.13 3.59
N ARG A 247 -26.57 -38.60 3.67
CA ARG A 247 -27.35 -39.08 2.50
C ARG A 247 -28.76 -38.48 2.46
N LYS A 248 -28.90 -37.15 2.39
CA LYS A 248 -30.17 -36.48 2.02
C LYS A 248 -29.94 -35.05 1.51
N LEU A 249 -29.10 -34.86 0.49
CA LEU A 249 -28.97 -33.56 -0.20
C LEU A 249 -28.54 -33.72 -1.67
N GLU A 250 -28.87 -34.85 -2.31
CA GLU A 250 -28.42 -35.18 -3.67
C GLU A 250 -29.58 -35.50 -4.64
N GLU A 251 -30.79 -35.07 -4.32
CA GLU A 251 -31.93 -35.12 -5.26
C GLU A 251 -32.73 -33.83 -5.08
N ASN A 252 -32.37 -32.78 -5.82
CA ASN A 252 -33.23 -31.69 -6.32
C ASN A 252 -32.36 -30.52 -6.81
N ASN A 253 -31.84 -30.63 -8.03
CA ASN A 253 -31.64 -29.49 -8.93
C ASN A 253 -31.29 -30.03 -10.32
N SER A 254 -32.32 -30.54 -11.00
CA SER A 254 -32.31 -30.71 -12.45
C SER A 254 -32.98 -29.50 -13.06
N ASP A 255 -32.21 -28.45 -13.33
CA ASP A 255 -32.61 -27.43 -14.29
C ASP A 255 -31.37 -26.84 -14.96
N GLU A 256 -31.34 -26.99 -16.29
CA GLU A 256 -30.61 -26.16 -17.26
C GLU A 256 -29.07 -26.12 -17.17
N LEU A 257 -28.43 -27.21 -17.62
CA LEU A 257 -26.98 -27.23 -17.88
C LEU A 257 -26.70 -26.77 -19.32
N GLU A 258 -26.13 -25.57 -19.44
CA GLU A 258 -25.34 -25.16 -20.60
C GLU A 258 -24.19 -26.17 -20.86
N PRO A 259 -23.68 -26.29 -22.10
CA PRO A 259 -22.66 -27.28 -22.43
C PRO A 259 -21.33 -26.92 -21.76
N HIS A 260 -21.07 -27.46 -20.57
CA HIS A 260 -19.76 -27.40 -19.94
C HIS A 260 -18.76 -28.23 -20.76
N GLU A 261 -17.83 -27.54 -21.43
CA GLU A 261 -16.66 -28.14 -22.05
C GLU A 261 -15.89 -28.97 -21.03
N SER A 262 -15.61 -30.23 -21.35
CA SER A 262 -14.81 -31.12 -20.51
C SER A 262 -13.34 -30.71 -20.58
N VAL A 263 -12.93 -29.72 -19.76
CA VAL A 263 -11.53 -29.30 -19.64
C VAL A 263 -10.65 -30.48 -19.22
N THR A 264 -9.66 -30.82 -20.05
CA THR A 264 -8.72 -31.91 -19.83
C THR A 264 -7.83 -31.66 -18.61
N GLN A 265 -7.23 -32.71 -18.03
CA GLN A 265 -6.31 -32.57 -16.90
C GLN A 265 -5.12 -31.65 -17.25
N ALA A 266 -4.59 -31.76 -18.47
CA ALA A 266 -3.47 -30.94 -18.93
C ALA A 266 -3.83 -29.44 -18.99
N GLU A 267 -5.04 -29.10 -19.44
CA GLU A 267 -5.52 -27.72 -19.47
C GLU A 267 -5.75 -27.16 -18.05
N ARG A 268 -6.22 -27.99 -17.11
CA ARG A 268 -6.35 -27.58 -15.69
C ARG A 268 -5.01 -27.27 -15.06
N GLU A 269 -4.02 -28.13 -15.29
CA GLU A 269 -2.65 -27.93 -14.79
C GLU A 269 -2.01 -26.69 -15.42
N GLN A 270 -2.29 -26.41 -16.69
CA GLN A 270 -1.81 -25.21 -17.36
C GLN A 270 -2.46 -23.94 -16.78
N HIS A 271 -3.79 -23.92 -16.65
CA HIS A 271 -4.50 -22.80 -16.05
C HIS A 271 -4.04 -22.52 -14.61
N PHE A 272 -3.75 -23.57 -13.83
CA PHE A 272 -3.19 -23.42 -12.49
C PHE A 272 -1.81 -22.75 -12.53
N ARG A 273 -0.91 -23.20 -13.42
CA ARG A 273 0.42 -22.58 -13.57
C ARG A 273 0.32 -21.14 -14.03
N ASP A 274 -0.59 -20.83 -14.95
CA ASP A 274 -0.77 -19.47 -15.44
C ASP A 274 -1.27 -18.55 -14.30
N GLY A 275 -2.20 -19.01 -13.47
CA GLY A 275 -2.62 -18.28 -12.27
C GLY A 275 -1.49 -18.06 -11.25
N GLN A 276 -0.63 -19.06 -11.04
CA GLN A 276 0.54 -18.90 -10.16
C GLN A 276 1.57 -17.91 -10.72
N LYS A 277 1.72 -17.85 -12.05
CA LYS A 277 2.55 -16.83 -12.71
C LYS A 277 1.97 -15.42 -12.52
N GLU A 278 0.65 -15.27 -12.59
CA GLU A 278 -0.02 -13.99 -12.34
C GLU A 278 0.18 -13.52 -10.89
N GLU A 279 0.05 -14.42 -9.90
CA GLU A 279 0.34 -14.10 -8.50
C GLU A 279 1.82 -13.74 -8.29
N PHE A 280 2.75 -14.44 -8.94
CA PHE A 280 4.17 -14.08 -8.89
C PHE A 280 4.42 -12.67 -9.40
N VAL A 281 3.83 -12.31 -10.56
CA VAL A 281 3.94 -10.95 -11.11
C VAL A 281 3.36 -9.94 -10.13
N ARG A 282 2.18 -10.21 -9.56
CA ARG A 282 1.52 -9.33 -8.60
C ARG A 282 2.40 -9.08 -7.36
N MET A 283 3.01 -10.12 -6.81
CA MET A 283 3.96 -9.98 -5.69
C MET A 283 5.18 -9.14 -6.06
N MET A 284 5.73 -9.32 -7.27
CA MET A 284 6.84 -8.51 -7.76
C MET A 284 6.45 -7.04 -7.99
N GLU A 285 5.23 -6.78 -8.48
CA GLU A 285 4.68 -5.42 -8.58
C GLU A 285 4.54 -4.78 -7.19
N GLU A 286 4.06 -5.53 -6.19
CA GLU A 286 3.93 -5.06 -4.82
C GLU A 286 5.28 -4.70 -4.19
N LEU A 287 6.27 -5.60 -4.28
CA LEU A 287 7.64 -5.33 -3.84
C LEU A 287 8.22 -4.07 -4.48
N PHE A 288 7.95 -3.87 -5.77
CA PHE A 288 8.35 -2.67 -6.47
C PHE A 288 7.70 -1.41 -5.87
N LEU A 289 6.38 -1.42 -5.68
CA LEU A 289 5.63 -0.28 -5.13
C LEU A 289 6.06 0.05 -3.69
N GLU A 290 6.33 -0.96 -2.88
CA GLU A 290 6.84 -0.80 -1.51
C GLU A 290 8.26 -0.24 -1.45
N GLY A 291 9.05 -0.36 -2.53
CA GLY A 291 10.43 0.11 -2.56
C GLY A 291 11.44 -0.92 -2.07
N LYS A 292 11.06 -2.19 -2.09
CA LYS A 292 11.84 -3.30 -1.54
C LYS A 292 12.62 -4.07 -2.60
N ASP A 293 12.54 -3.72 -3.89
CA ASP A 293 13.35 -4.35 -4.94
C ASP A 293 14.77 -3.76 -4.95
N PRO A 294 15.81 -4.47 -4.47
CA PRO A 294 17.15 -3.92 -4.34
C PRO A 294 17.84 -3.69 -5.68
N SER A 295 17.32 -4.26 -6.76
CA SER A 295 17.91 -4.14 -8.09
C SER A 295 17.52 -2.83 -8.79
N PHE A 296 16.52 -2.11 -8.29
CA PHE A 296 15.97 -0.92 -8.91
C PHE A 296 16.45 0.37 -8.23
N ASP A 297 16.81 1.36 -9.04
CA ASP A 297 17.22 2.68 -8.56
C ASP A 297 16.01 3.61 -8.40
N TYR A 298 15.37 3.54 -7.23
CA TYR A 298 14.15 4.30 -6.93
C TYR A 298 14.30 5.82 -6.99
N LYS A 299 15.52 6.37 -6.90
CA LYS A 299 15.76 7.82 -7.01
C LYS A 299 15.28 8.40 -8.34
N GLN A 300 15.23 7.58 -9.39
CA GLN A 300 14.78 7.98 -10.71
C GLN A 300 13.27 8.26 -10.79
N VAL A 301 12.51 7.73 -9.83
CA VAL A 301 11.05 7.78 -9.79
C VAL A 301 10.56 8.59 -8.59
N ASP A 302 11.09 8.33 -7.40
CA ASP A 302 10.60 8.91 -6.14
C ASP A 302 10.71 10.44 -6.09
N GLU A 303 11.74 11.02 -6.73
CA GLU A 303 11.97 12.47 -6.78
C GLU A 303 11.46 13.12 -8.08
N ASN A 304 10.75 12.36 -8.93
CA ASN A 304 10.40 12.81 -10.27
C ASN A 304 8.93 13.23 -10.38
N GLU A 305 8.71 14.55 -10.36
CA GLU A 305 7.38 15.19 -10.49
C GLU A 305 6.65 14.82 -11.79
N LYS A 306 7.33 14.29 -12.81
CA LYS A 306 6.66 13.84 -14.05
C LYS A 306 5.65 12.72 -13.78
N TYR A 307 5.89 11.92 -12.75
CA TYR A 307 5.01 10.80 -12.37
C TYR A 307 4.00 11.19 -11.30
N ASP A 308 3.86 12.49 -10.98
CA ASP A 308 2.79 12.98 -10.12
C ASP A 308 1.45 12.79 -10.83
N ASP A 309 0.62 11.92 -10.26
CA ASP A 309 -0.76 11.75 -10.69
C ASP A 309 -1.63 12.81 -10.02
N LEU A 310 -1.65 14.00 -10.61
CA LEU A 310 -2.42 15.13 -10.07
C LEU A 310 -3.91 14.81 -9.96
N ASP A 311 -4.45 13.99 -10.86
CA ASP A 311 -5.85 13.59 -10.82
C ASP A 311 -6.12 12.70 -9.59
N GLN A 312 -5.21 11.76 -9.29
CA GLN A 312 -5.29 10.94 -8.08
C GLN A 312 -5.05 11.75 -6.81
N GLU A 313 -4.10 12.70 -6.82
CA GLU A 313 -3.89 13.61 -5.69
C GLU A 313 -5.15 14.45 -5.40
N ASP A 314 -5.81 14.95 -6.43
CA ASP A 314 -7.07 15.70 -6.31
C ASP A 314 -8.21 14.83 -5.75
N MET A 315 -8.33 13.57 -6.20
CA MET A 315 -9.30 12.62 -5.64
C MET A 315 -9.00 12.30 -4.17
N ASP A 316 -7.75 12.02 -3.83
CA ASP A 316 -7.33 11.74 -2.45
C ASP A 316 -7.59 12.95 -1.52
N MET A 317 -7.40 14.17 -2.02
CA MET A 317 -7.74 15.40 -1.30
C MET A 317 -9.25 15.56 -1.10
N GLN A 318 -10.05 15.20 -2.12
CA GLN A 318 -11.51 15.20 -2.02
C GLN A 318 -11.99 14.17 -0.99
N ASP A 319 -11.53 12.93 -1.08
CA ASP A 319 -11.90 11.86 -0.15
C ASP A 319 -11.59 12.23 1.30
N LYS A 320 -10.38 12.76 1.54
CA LYS A 320 -9.99 13.23 2.88
C LYS A 320 -10.90 14.36 3.40
N TYR A 321 -11.32 15.26 2.52
CA TYR A 321 -12.25 16.33 2.87
C TYR A 321 -13.63 15.78 3.26
N PHE A 322 -14.14 14.78 2.53
CA PHE A 322 -15.41 14.15 2.86
C PHE A 322 -15.35 13.41 4.20
N ASP A 323 -14.27 12.68 4.45
CA ASP A 323 -14.06 12.00 5.73
C ASP A 323 -14.00 13.00 6.91
N GLU A 324 -13.29 14.12 6.75
CA GLU A 324 -13.20 15.19 7.77
C GLU A 324 -14.55 15.91 7.98
N GLU A 325 -15.33 16.20 6.92
CA GLU A 325 -16.67 16.79 7.06
C GLU A 325 -17.65 15.86 7.78
N ASP A 326 -17.63 14.56 7.47
CA ASP A 326 -18.50 13.59 8.13
C ASP A 326 -18.19 13.49 9.64
N GLU A 327 -16.91 13.50 10.02
CA GLU A 327 -16.47 13.53 11.43
C GLU A 327 -16.92 14.82 12.17
N GLU A 328 -16.75 16.00 11.56
CA GLU A 328 -17.22 17.27 12.14
C GLU A 328 -18.75 17.30 12.30
N ASN A 329 -19.47 16.70 11.35
CA ASN A 329 -20.93 16.63 11.37
C ASN A 329 -21.46 15.63 12.41
N GLU A 330 -20.74 14.53 12.67
CA GLU A 330 -21.04 13.60 13.77
C GLU A 330 -20.77 14.21 15.16
N GLU A 331 -19.65 14.94 15.32
CA GLU A 331 -19.36 15.67 16.57
C GLU A 331 -20.43 16.74 16.89
N SER A 332 -20.99 17.37 15.85
CA SER A 332 -22.02 18.40 16.01
C SER A 332 -23.37 17.82 16.48
N LYS A 333 -23.70 16.58 16.10
CA LYS A 333 -24.92 15.86 16.57
C LYS A 333 -24.80 15.38 18.01
N SER A 334 -23.59 15.09 18.50
CA SER A 334 -23.35 14.62 19.87
C SER A 334 -23.49 15.73 20.93
N LYS A 335 -23.30 17.00 20.56
CA LYS A 335 -23.43 18.17 21.46
C LYS A 335 -24.86 18.72 21.61
N GLY A 336 -25.85 18.07 21.01
CA GLY A 336 -27.26 18.37 21.21
C GLY A 336 -27.76 17.97 22.60
N THR A 337 -27.48 18.78 23.62
CA THR A 337 -28.12 18.63 24.94
C THR A 337 -29.62 18.81 24.76
N GLY A 338 -30.38 17.72 24.80
CA GLY A 338 -31.83 17.66 24.65
C GLY A 338 -32.59 18.30 25.81
N VAL A 339 -32.38 19.60 26.03
CA VAL A 339 -33.24 20.43 26.87
C VAL A 339 -34.21 21.15 25.94
N TYR A 340 -35.40 20.58 25.81
CA TYR A 340 -36.53 21.29 25.23
C TYR A 340 -36.92 22.42 26.19
N ASP A 341 -36.65 23.67 25.81
CA ASP A 341 -37.30 24.82 26.41
C ASP A 341 -38.79 24.81 25.98
N TYR A 342 -39.66 24.44 26.92
CA TYR A 342 -41.12 24.58 26.81
C TYR A 342 -41.63 25.74 27.65
#